data_AF-A0A5B8R1A9-F1
#
_entry.id   AF-A0A5B8R1A9-F1
#
_cell.length_a   1.000
_cell.length_b   1.000
_cell.length_c   1.000
_cell.angle_alpha   90.00
_cell.angle_beta   90.00
_cell.angle_gamma   90.00
#
_symmetry.space_group_name_H-M   'P 1'
#
loop_
_entity.id
_entity.type
_entity.pdbx_description
1 polymer ?
#
loop_
_entity_poly.entity_id
_entity_poly.type
_entity_poly.pdbx_seq_one_letter_code
_entity_poly.pdbx_strand_id
1 'polypeptide(L)'
;MTYSVAWKTDTAAFIVTDSAVTTSIDQRNGESNGTTSFGERQGRLDNGNYVYERAYKIFSKSNIAYSLAGDAKFGTEFINDVIFRIEIGLNVESSIKGAIDNYPDFKFKPSIEVTIAFYDEHPQIVTVKNKRLTCVEFEEGLVLTGSPTKELINYTNTFYTVFMKDYLKIPLGSVSDEELLVKMIALLQSYGIHNYTIENGIGGAYTGLSVTDSGVKYQPDICYLISGENPAFDSQKIAAVNANEHSVCIINTDISDIVISNENSDITELCQNSFLVNSRNKFDRGEYKYFIFMNIYCHIVCIVNMNFSRHHLLLSLDVRKDKEGTLGLVVSNELQLMLNDGYRVPTSIQDTTFYCIPFIPAPEAKINYIKKEITKLRVGKISEPVTPKYKFILMDSGGLVDWYYGNQDSIIPFLKYNKDQEFIRIVDVSTDMITLEFENGDIIFPELGYHVDELFINILDKERKEDIYIFDFYPENGDDDYLFVHVLATNIDDALTKAKLSVYNEYGYEPTLIFSGKQFYHPKYFFSELASETE
;
A
#
# COMPACT_ATOMS: atom_id res chain seq x y z
N MET A 1 5.51 -3.38 -22.42
CA MET A 1 5.92 -4.53 -21.60
C MET A 1 4.73 -4.93 -20.74
N THR A 2 4.73 -6.16 -20.23
CA THR A 2 3.62 -6.69 -19.41
C THR A 2 4.20 -7.66 -18.39
N TYR A 3 3.61 -7.68 -17.20
CA TYR A 3 3.77 -8.78 -16.28
C TYR A 3 2.42 -9.38 -15.94
N SER A 4 2.30 -10.69 -16.15
CA SER A 4 1.10 -11.44 -15.85
C SER A 4 1.46 -12.66 -15.02
N VAL A 5 0.69 -12.89 -13.98
CA VAL A 5 0.82 -14.00 -13.04
C VAL A 5 -0.46 -14.81 -13.09
N ALA A 6 -0.36 -16.11 -13.32
CA ALA A 6 -1.49 -17.01 -13.29
C ALA A 6 -1.17 -18.28 -12.51
N TRP A 7 -2.15 -18.80 -11.79
CA TRP A 7 -2.03 -20.05 -11.04
C TRP A 7 -3.41 -20.64 -10.81
N LYS A 8 -3.48 -21.91 -10.39
CA LYS A 8 -4.74 -22.56 -10.02
C LYS A 8 -4.68 -23.21 -8.65
N THR A 9 -5.85 -23.37 -8.05
CA THR A 9 -6.16 -24.28 -6.94
C THR A 9 -7.07 -25.39 -7.46
N ASP A 10 -7.58 -26.23 -6.57
CA ASP A 10 -8.59 -27.23 -6.92
C ASP A 10 -9.95 -26.59 -7.27
N THR A 11 -10.19 -25.34 -6.86
CA THR A 11 -11.49 -24.66 -6.97
C THR A 11 -11.51 -23.46 -7.91
N ALA A 12 -10.36 -22.84 -8.18
CA ALA A 12 -10.27 -21.66 -9.03
C ALA A 12 -8.97 -21.58 -9.86
N ALA A 13 -9.05 -20.89 -11.00
CA ALA A 13 -7.90 -20.45 -11.78
C ALA A 13 -7.82 -18.91 -11.74
N PHE A 14 -6.63 -18.35 -11.60
CA PHE A 14 -6.42 -16.93 -11.33
C PHE A 14 -5.53 -16.29 -12.39
N ILE A 15 -5.76 -15.00 -12.66
CA ILE A 15 -4.89 -14.15 -13.48
C ILE A 15 -4.77 -12.79 -12.79
N VAL A 16 -3.54 -12.28 -12.67
CA VAL A 16 -3.21 -10.94 -12.15
C VAL A 16 -2.25 -10.25 -13.13
N THR A 17 -2.48 -8.98 -13.43
CA THR A 17 -1.64 -8.18 -14.34
C THR A 17 -1.39 -6.77 -13.82
N ASP A 18 -0.28 -6.17 -14.25
CA ASP A 18 0.07 -4.77 -14.01
C ASP A 18 -0.67 -3.79 -14.95
N SER A 19 -0.72 -2.50 -14.60
CA SER A 19 -1.37 -1.45 -15.40
C SER A 19 -0.43 -0.59 -16.26
N ALA A 20 0.89 -0.82 -16.15
CA ALA A 20 1.88 -0.06 -16.90
C ALA A 20 1.85 -0.36 -18.40
N VAL A 21 2.09 0.63 -19.24
CA VAL A 21 2.25 0.47 -20.69
C VAL A 21 3.57 1.10 -21.12
N THR A 22 4.23 0.47 -22.10
CA THR A 22 5.49 0.97 -22.68
C THR A 22 5.24 1.40 -24.11
N THR A 23 5.57 2.63 -24.46
CA THR A 23 5.43 3.17 -25.82
C THR A 23 6.73 3.76 -26.33
N SER A 24 6.95 3.72 -27.64
CA SER A 24 8.12 4.34 -28.29
C SER A 24 7.99 5.86 -28.45
N ILE A 25 6.78 6.40 -28.28
CA ILE A 25 6.44 7.82 -28.41
C ILE A 25 5.96 8.32 -27.06
N ASP A 26 6.40 9.51 -26.66
CA ASP A 26 5.85 10.24 -25.53
C ASP A 26 4.44 10.71 -25.92
N GLN A 27 3.41 10.01 -25.42
CA GLN A 27 2.01 10.35 -25.67
C GLN A 27 1.47 11.41 -24.69
N ARG A 28 2.35 12.22 -24.05
CA ARG A 28 1.97 13.38 -23.22
C ARG A 28 1.33 14.50 -24.06
N ASN A 29 0.09 14.29 -24.49
CA ASN A 29 -0.83 15.37 -24.89
C ASN A 29 -1.73 15.84 -23.72
N GLY A 30 -1.41 15.48 -22.47
CA GLY A 30 -2.12 15.92 -21.25
C GLY A 30 -1.25 15.73 -20.01
N GLU A 31 -1.45 16.59 -19.01
CA GLU A 31 -0.64 16.77 -17.80
C GLU A 31 -0.19 15.44 -17.18
N SER A 32 1.12 15.21 -17.17
CA SER A 32 1.69 14.04 -16.50
C SER A 32 1.76 14.29 -15.01
N ASN A 33 0.94 13.58 -14.25
CA ASN A 33 1.33 13.24 -12.89
C ASN A 33 2.65 12.46 -13.02
N GLY A 34 3.73 12.99 -12.45
CA GLY A 34 5.08 12.43 -12.59
C GLY A 34 5.23 11.02 -12.00
N THR A 35 4.18 10.49 -11.37
CA THR A 35 4.14 9.19 -10.69
C THR A 35 2.85 8.42 -11.01
N THR A 36 2.88 7.09 -10.82
CA THR A 36 1.70 6.22 -10.84
C THR A 36 0.82 6.46 -9.61
N SER A 37 -0.36 5.84 -9.58
CA SER A 37 -1.26 5.82 -8.42
C SER A 37 -0.64 5.27 -7.14
N PHE A 38 0.42 4.48 -7.25
CA PHE A 38 1.18 3.93 -6.12
C PHE A 38 2.53 4.62 -5.90
N GLY A 39 2.78 5.76 -6.58
CA GLY A 39 3.94 6.61 -6.34
C GLY A 39 5.21 6.25 -7.12
N GLU A 40 5.17 5.24 -7.99
CA GLU A 40 6.32 4.90 -8.85
C GLU A 40 6.54 5.99 -9.91
N ARG A 41 7.78 6.39 -10.17
CA ARG A 41 8.09 7.48 -11.11
C ARG A 41 7.82 7.08 -12.56
N GLN A 42 6.90 7.78 -13.22
CA GLN A 42 6.64 7.59 -14.65
C GLN A 42 7.68 8.35 -15.48
N GLY A 43 8.04 7.83 -16.65
CA GLY A 43 9.09 8.49 -17.41
C GLY A 43 9.66 7.73 -18.58
N ARG A 44 10.71 8.34 -19.13
CA ARG A 44 11.49 7.78 -20.21
C ARG A 44 12.51 6.80 -19.64
N LEU A 45 12.51 5.59 -20.17
CA LEU A 45 13.51 4.56 -19.92
C LEU A 45 14.82 4.90 -20.64
N ASP A 46 15.92 4.30 -20.19
CA ASP A 46 17.25 4.43 -20.81
C ASP A 46 17.27 4.01 -22.29
N ASN A 47 16.42 3.07 -22.66
CA ASN A 47 16.27 2.61 -24.05
C ASN A 47 15.47 3.60 -24.94
N GLY A 48 15.05 4.74 -24.40
CA GLY A 48 14.33 5.80 -25.09
C GLY A 48 12.81 5.64 -25.12
N ASN A 49 12.26 4.48 -24.73
CA ASN A 49 10.82 4.26 -24.58
C ASN A 49 10.26 5.00 -23.37
N TYR A 50 8.94 5.18 -23.33
CA TYR A 50 8.23 5.84 -22.25
C TYR A 50 7.32 4.84 -21.53
N VAL A 51 7.25 4.90 -20.20
CA VAL A 51 6.40 4.02 -19.36
C VAL A 51 5.50 4.84 -18.45
N TYR A 52 4.23 4.45 -18.40
CA TYR A 52 3.19 5.08 -17.58
C TYR A 52 2.03 4.10 -17.32
N GLU A 53 1.24 4.35 -16.29
CA GLU A 53 0.04 3.61 -15.90
C GLU A 53 -1.16 4.04 -16.75
N ARG A 54 -1.60 3.17 -17.67
CA ARG A 54 -2.76 3.43 -18.57
C ARG A 54 -3.35 2.20 -19.25
N ALA A 55 -2.94 0.97 -18.91
CA ALA A 55 -3.45 -0.23 -19.56
C ALA A 55 -4.21 -1.12 -18.58
N TYR A 56 -5.37 -1.62 -19.01
CA TYR A 56 -6.10 -2.66 -18.30
C TYR A 56 -5.94 -3.96 -19.08
N LYS A 57 -5.29 -4.96 -18.47
CA LYS A 57 -4.73 -6.13 -19.20
C LYS A 57 -5.31 -7.49 -18.79
N ILE A 58 -6.34 -7.49 -17.92
CA ILE A 58 -7.16 -8.66 -17.67
C ILE A 58 -8.47 -8.54 -18.46
N PHE A 59 -8.86 -9.63 -19.09
CA PHE A 59 -10.02 -9.69 -19.95
C PHE A 59 -10.84 -10.94 -19.60
N SER A 60 -12.15 -10.88 -19.82
CA SER A 60 -12.99 -12.08 -19.72
C SER A 60 -14.09 -12.06 -20.78
N LYS A 61 -14.45 -13.25 -21.26
CA LYS A 61 -15.56 -13.48 -22.18
C LYS A 61 -15.89 -14.97 -22.21
N SER A 62 -17.14 -15.36 -22.42
CA SER A 62 -17.54 -16.77 -22.61
C SER A 62 -17.03 -17.72 -21.51
N ASN A 63 -17.11 -17.29 -20.24
CA ASN A 63 -16.63 -18.00 -19.05
C ASN A 63 -15.11 -18.28 -19.00
N ILE A 64 -14.34 -17.72 -19.92
CA ILE A 64 -12.88 -17.72 -19.84
C ILE A 64 -12.39 -16.35 -19.38
N ALA A 65 -11.23 -16.34 -18.76
CA ALA A 65 -10.45 -15.14 -18.55
C ALA A 65 -9.09 -15.28 -19.19
N TYR A 66 -8.50 -14.16 -19.62
CA TYR A 66 -7.23 -14.19 -20.32
C TYR A 66 -6.40 -12.93 -20.09
N SER A 67 -5.10 -13.07 -20.31
CA SER A 67 -4.13 -11.98 -20.41
C SER A 67 -3.30 -12.10 -21.68
N LEU A 68 -2.80 -10.95 -22.16
CA LEU A 68 -2.01 -10.84 -23.38
C LEU A 68 -0.68 -10.15 -23.09
N ALA A 69 0.40 -10.77 -23.56
CA ALA A 69 1.72 -10.15 -23.64
C ALA A 69 2.28 -10.25 -25.07
N GLY A 70 3.09 -9.26 -25.46
CA GLY A 70 3.65 -9.16 -26.82
C GLY A 70 2.85 -8.19 -27.71
N ASP A 71 2.62 -8.59 -28.97
CA ASP A 71 1.89 -7.77 -29.94
C ASP A 71 0.39 -7.75 -29.62
N ALA A 72 -0.09 -6.63 -29.06
CA ALA A 72 -1.47 -6.49 -28.61
C ALA A 72 -2.49 -6.66 -29.74
N LYS A 73 -2.18 -6.15 -30.95
CA LYS A 73 -3.10 -6.21 -32.08
C LYS A 73 -3.32 -7.66 -32.54
N PHE A 74 -2.22 -8.38 -32.81
CA PHE A 74 -2.31 -9.77 -33.24
C PHE A 74 -2.86 -10.67 -32.11
N GLY A 75 -2.48 -10.41 -30.85
CA GLY A 75 -3.00 -11.13 -29.69
C GLY A 75 -4.51 -11.01 -29.55
N THR A 76 -5.05 -9.80 -29.72
CA THR A 76 -6.50 -9.55 -29.73
C THR A 76 -7.20 -10.25 -30.90
N GLU A 77 -6.64 -10.21 -32.11
CA GLU A 77 -7.20 -10.94 -33.26
C GLU A 77 -7.27 -12.45 -32.99
N PHE A 78 -6.18 -13.03 -32.47
CA PHE A 78 -6.11 -14.45 -32.15
C PHE A 78 -7.11 -14.86 -31.06
N ILE A 79 -7.17 -14.14 -29.94
CA ILE A 79 -8.07 -14.52 -28.84
C ILE A 79 -9.54 -14.34 -29.22
N ASN A 80 -9.87 -13.37 -30.08
CA ASN A 80 -11.23 -13.21 -30.60
C ASN A 80 -11.69 -14.41 -31.44
N ASP A 81 -10.78 -15.03 -32.22
CA ASP A 81 -11.07 -16.27 -32.94
C ASP A 81 -11.29 -17.45 -31.99
N VAL A 82 -10.47 -17.58 -30.94
CA VAL A 82 -10.66 -18.58 -29.88
C VAL A 82 -12.02 -18.38 -29.19
N ILE A 83 -12.35 -17.15 -28.79
CA ILE A 83 -13.62 -16.82 -28.13
C ILE A 83 -14.81 -17.14 -29.04
N PHE A 84 -14.77 -16.73 -30.31
CA PHE A 84 -15.83 -17.01 -31.28
C PHE A 84 -16.09 -18.52 -31.40
N ARG A 85 -15.03 -19.33 -31.40
CA ARG A 85 -15.11 -20.80 -31.45
C ARG A 85 -15.73 -21.41 -30.19
N ILE A 86 -15.40 -20.85 -29.02
CA ILE A 86 -16.04 -21.23 -27.75
C ILE A 86 -17.54 -20.87 -27.79
N GLU A 87 -17.90 -19.68 -28.29
CA GLU A 87 -19.29 -19.21 -28.39
C GLU A 87 -20.17 -20.10 -29.29
N ILE A 88 -19.59 -20.71 -30.33
CA ILE A 88 -20.31 -21.68 -31.20
C ILE A 88 -20.30 -23.12 -30.63
N GLY A 89 -19.79 -23.32 -29.41
CA GLY A 89 -19.89 -24.58 -28.67
C GLY A 89 -18.68 -25.52 -28.78
N LEU A 90 -17.51 -25.05 -29.24
CA LEU A 90 -16.28 -25.83 -29.20
C LEU A 90 -15.62 -25.73 -27.82
N ASN A 91 -14.95 -26.79 -27.36
CA ASN A 91 -14.14 -26.74 -26.15
C ASN A 91 -12.88 -25.86 -26.34
N VAL A 92 -12.25 -25.44 -25.24
CA VAL A 92 -11.11 -24.51 -25.26
C VAL A 92 -9.95 -25.04 -26.09
N GLU A 93 -9.57 -26.30 -25.91
CA GLU A 93 -8.45 -26.92 -26.64
C GLU A 93 -8.68 -26.91 -28.16
N SER A 94 -9.87 -27.34 -28.59
CA SER A 94 -10.25 -27.36 -30.01
C SER A 94 -10.36 -25.94 -30.58
N SER A 95 -10.78 -24.98 -29.75
CA SER A 95 -10.88 -23.57 -30.13
C SER A 95 -9.51 -22.94 -30.34
N ILE A 96 -8.54 -23.21 -29.46
CA ILE A 96 -7.15 -22.79 -29.61
C ILE A 96 -6.53 -23.40 -30.85
N LYS A 97 -6.70 -24.71 -31.05
CA LYS A 97 -6.18 -25.40 -32.24
C LYS A 97 -6.77 -24.83 -33.53
N GLY A 98 -8.09 -24.65 -33.57
CA GLY A 98 -8.78 -24.06 -34.71
C GLY A 98 -8.33 -22.61 -35.00
N ALA A 99 -8.06 -21.82 -33.96
CA ALA A 99 -7.52 -20.48 -34.12
C ALA A 99 -6.08 -20.51 -34.66
N ILE A 100 -5.22 -21.41 -34.17
CA ILE A 100 -3.86 -21.59 -34.72
C ILE A 100 -3.92 -21.98 -36.20
N ASP A 101 -4.80 -22.92 -36.56
CA ASP A 101 -4.97 -23.41 -37.93
C ASP A 101 -5.50 -22.32 -38.89
N ASN A 102 -6.21 -21.31 -38.37
CA ASN A 102 -6.66 -20.14 -39.14
C ASN A 102 -5.53 -19.19 -39.55
N TYR A 103 -4.35 -19.30 -38.93
CA TYR A 103 -3.18 -18.48 -39.26
C TYR A 103 -2.07 -19.34 -39.86
N PRO A 104 -1.98 -19.41 -41.21
CA PRO A 104 -0.84 -20.04 -41.87
C PRO A 104 0.47 -19.47 -41.33
N ASP A 105 1.40 -20.37 -41.01
CA ASP A 105 2.69 -20.04 -40.42
C ASP A 105 2.61 -19.23 -39.10
N PHE A 106 1.71 -19.61 -38.18
CA PHE A 106 1.51 -18.94 -36.89
C PHE A 106 2.80 -18.58 -36.14
N LYS A 107 3.84 -19.42 -36.19
CA LYS A 107 5.18 -19.19 -35.60
C LYS A 107 5.95 -17.98 -36.17
N PHE A 108 5.57 -17.48 -37.35
CA PHE A 108 6.18 -16.32 -38.02
C PHE A 108 5.32 -15.05 -37.90
N LYS A 109 4.16 -15.13 -37.24
CA LYS A 109 3.34 -13.96 -36.91
C LYS A 109 3.99 -13.12 -35.81
N PRO A 110 3.54 -11.87 -35.59
CA PRO A 110 3.99 -11.07 -34.45
C PRO A 110 3.93 -11.87 -33.15
N SER A 111 4.95 -11.69 -32.30
CA SER A 111 5.12 -12.51 -31.10
C SER A 111 4.01 -12.21 -30.10
N ILE A 112 3.29 -13.25 -29.67
CA ILE A 112 2.30 -13.21 -28.60
C ILE A 112 2.58 -14.29 -27.57
N GLU A 113 2.15 -14.00 -26.36
CA GLU A 113 2.05 -14.92 -25.24
C GLU A 113 0.69 -14.66 -24.58
N VAL A 114 -0.19 -15.66 -24.66
CA VAL A 114 -1.56 -15.60 -24.19
C VAL A 114 -1.72 -16.59 -23.05
N THR A 115 -2.24 -16.14 -21.92
CA THR A 115 -2.62 -17.03 -20.82
C THR A 115 -4.13 -17.05 -20.75
N ILE A 116 -4.74 -18.24 -20.76
CA ILE A 116 -6.20 -18.43 -20.68
C ILE A 116 -6.49 -19.26 -19.44
N ALA A 117 -7.29 -18.71 -18.53
CA ALA A 117 -7.85 -19.40 -17.37
C ALA A 117 -9.33 -19.71 -17.64
N PHE A 118 -9.75 -20.93 -17.33
CA PHE A 118 -11.13 -21.35 -17.51
C PHE A 118 -11.50 -22.47 -16.53
N TYR A 119 -12.80 -22.76 -16.45
CA TYR A 119 -13.33 -23.84 -15.64
C TYR A 119 -14.12 -24.80 -16.52
N ASP A 120 -13.75 -26.09 -16.49
CA ASP A 120 -14.50 -27.18 -17.14
C ASP A 120 -15.00 -28.16 -16.07
N GLU A 121 -14.43 -29.36 -15.97
CA GLU A 121 -14.63 -30.24 -14.80
C GLU A 121 -13.85 -29.74 -13.57
N HIS A 122 -12.73 -29.06 -13.81
CA HIS A 122 -11.84 -28.46 -12.82
C HIS A 122 -11.23 -27.16 -13.38
N PRO A 123 -10.62 -26.31 -12.55
CA PRO A 123 -9.90 -25.14 -13.03
C PRO A 123 -8.73 -25.55 -13.93
N GLN A 124 -8.55 -24.83 -15.03
CA GLN A 124 -7.49 -25.07 -16.00
C GLN A 124 -6.84 -23.75 -16.44
N ILE A 125 -5.54 -23.84 -16.73
CA ILE A 125 -4.75 -22.76 -17.32
C ILE A 125 -4.07 -23.31 -18.55
N VAL A 126 -4.14 -22.57 -19.66
CA VAL A 126 -3.42 -22.87 -20.89
C VAL A 126 -2.65 -21.65 -21.36
N THR A 127 -1.38 -21.87 -21.71
CA THR A 127 -0.51 -20.83 -22.27
C THR A 127 -0.28 -21.10 -23.75
N VAL A 128 -0.45 -20.07 -24.58
CA VAL A 128 -0.20 -20.11 -26.02
C VAL A 128 0.92 -19.13 -26.36
N LYS A 129 1.99 -19.61 -26.99
CA LYS A 129 3.13 -18.81 -27.44
C LYS A 129 3.44 -19.11 -28.90
N ASN A 130 3.87 -18.11 -29.66
CA ASN A 130 4.32 -18.31 -31.05
C ASN A 130 5.77 -17.87 -31.31
N LYS A 131 6.48 -17.43 -30.26
CA LYS A 131 7.86 -16.96 -30.40
C LYS A 131 8.80 -18.12 -30.71
N ARG A 132 9.37 -18.14 -31.92
CA ARG A 132 10.29 -19.18 -32.48
C ARG A 132 9.60 -20.53 -32.77
N LEU A 133 8.74 -20.99 -31.87
CA LEU A 133 7.94 -22.20 -32.02
C LEU A 133 6.53 -21.94 -31.48
N THR A 134 5.51 -22.52 -32.13
CA THR A 134 4.17 -22.58 -31.58
C THR A 134 4.16 -23.53 -30.38
N CYS A 135 3.80 -23.02 -29.21
CA CYS A 135 3.67 -23.77 -27.98
C CYS A 135 2.25 -23.60 -27.44
N VAL A 136 1.62 -24.71 -27.07
CA VAL A 136 0.34 -24.75 -26.35
C VAL A 136 0.55 -25.69 -25.18
N GLU A 137 0.54 -25.15 -23.97
CA GLU A 137 0.86 -25.89 -22.73
C GLU A 137 -0.28 -25.73 -21.74
N PHE A 138 -0.78 -26.86 -21.23
CA PHE A 138 -1.67 -26.87 -20.07
C PHE A 138 -0.82 -26.84 -18.81
N GLU A 139 -1.07 -25.85 -17.97
CA GLU A 139 -0.18 -25.47 -16.88
C GLU A 139 -0.69 -26.02 -15.55
N GLU A 140 0.20 -26.67 -14.80
CA GLU A 140 -0.14 -27.26 -13.50
C GLU A 140 0.18 -26.37 -12.30
N GLY A 141 1.02 -25.34 -12.48
CA GLY A 141 1.53 -24.52 -11.38
C GLY A 141 1.42 -23.02 -11.63
N LEU A 142 2.38 -22.28 -11.06
CA LEU A 142 2.54 -20.85 -11.28
C LEU A 142 3.09 -20.58 -12.68
N VAL A 143 2.39 -19.71 -13.41
CA VAL A 143 2.74 -19.25 -14.75
C VAL A 143 3.07 -17.77 -14.68
N LEU A 144 4.27 -17.41 -15.13
CA LEU A 144 4.73 -16.02 -15.20
C LEU A 144 4.98 -15.68 -16.66
N THR A 145 4.20 -14.75 -17.21
CA THR A 145 4.26 -14.35 -18.62
C THR A 145 4.63 -12.89 -18.81
N GLY A 146 5.10 -12.56 -20.01
CA GLY A 146 5.55 -11.22 -20.38
C GLY A 146 7.05 -11.01 -20.18
N SER A 147 7.43 -9.89 -19.58
CA SER A 147 8.83 -9.46 -19.48
C SER A 147 9.31 -9.16 -18.05
N PRO A 148 9.04 -10.01 -17.04
CA PRO A 148 9.53 -9.78 -15.68
C PRO A 148 11.05 -9.86 -15.58
N THR A 149 11.61 -9.15 -14.60
CA THR A 149 13.01 -9.30 -14.21
C THR A 149 13.23 -10.66 -13.52
N LYS A 150 14.47 -11.14 -13.49
CA LYS A 150 14.81 -12.38 -12.76
C LYS A 150 14.48 -12.29 -11.28
N GLU A 151 14.64 -11.11 -10.71
CA GLU A 151 14.36 -10.82 -9.31
C GLU A 151 12.86 -10.93 -9.00
N LEU A 152 12.03 -10.30 -9.84
CA LEU A 152 10.57 -10.40 -9.72
C LEU A 152 10.08 -11.85 -9.91
N ILE A 153 10.67 -12.60 -10.85
CA ILE A 153 10.40 -14.03 -11.00
C ILE A 153 10.71 -14.79 -9.70
N ASN A 154 11.90 -14.59 -9.14
CA ASN A 154 12.32 -15.27 -7.91
C ASN A 154 11.43 -14.90 -6.72
N TYR A 155 11.06 -13.62 -6.61
CA TYR A 155 10.19 -13.13 -5.55
C TYR A 155 8.80 -13.75 -5.61
N THR A 156 8.15 -13.67 -6.78
CA THR A 156 6.80 -14.24 -6.96
C THR A 156 6.80 -15.76 -6.76
N ASN A 157 7.83 -16.48 -7.25
CA ASN A 157 7.97 -17.91 -7.02
C ASN A 157 8.13 -18.25 -5.53
N THR A 158 8.95 -17.49 -4.80
CA THR A 158 9.20 -17.71 -3.37
C THR A 158 7.91 -17.52 -2.58
N PHE A 159 7.22 -16.41 -2.81
CA PHE A 159 5.93 -16.16 -2.16
C PHE A 159 4.91 -17.24 -2.51
N TYR A 160 4.70 -17.53 -3.79
CA TYR A 160 3.75 -18.56 -4.22
C TYR A 160 4.03 -19.90 -3.55
N THR A 161 5.31 -20.31 -3.46
CA THR A 161 5.69 -21.57 -2.83
C THR A 161 5.34 -21.59 -1.33
N VAL A 162 5.67 -20.53 -0.60
CA VAL A 162 5.35 -20.41 0.83
C VAL A 162 3.84 -20.36 1.04
N PHE A 163 3.17 -19.51 0.28
CA PHE A 163 1.73 -19.30 0.31
C PHE A 163 0.94 -20.59 0.02
N MET A 164 1.29 -21.31 -1.05
CA MET A 164 0.63 -22.57 -1.39
C MET A 164 0.91 -23.65 -0.37
N LYS A 165 2.13 -23.70 0.21
CA LYS A 165 2.45 -24.64 1.28
C LYS A 165 1.58 -24.41 2.51
N ASP A 166 1.27 -23.16 2.84
CA ASP A 166 0.36 -22.86 3.94
C ASP A 166 -1.09 -23.12 3.56
N TYR A 167 -1.54 -22.69 2.38
CA TYR A 167 -2.88 -22.99 1.86
C TYR A 167 -3.23 -24.48 1.92
N LEU A 168 -2.31 -25.36 1.49
CA LEU A 168 -2.51 -26.81 1.49
C LEU A 168 -2.63 -27.44 2.89
N LYS A 169 -2.25 -26.72 3.97
CA LYS A 169 -2.41 -27.20 5.35
C LYS A 169 -3.76 -26.83 5.96
N ILE A 170 -4.46 -25.86 5.36
CA ILE A 170 -5.70 -25.31 5.89
C ILE A 170 -6.86 -26.17 5.32
N PRO A 171 -7.88 -26.56 6.13
CA PRO A 171 -8.98 -27.38 5.61
C PRO A 171 -9.64 -26.79 4.36
N LEU A 172 -9.98 -27.62 3.37
CA LEU A 172 -10.69 -27.18 2.16
C LEU A 172 -11.91 -26.31 2.51
N GLY A 173 -11.99 -25.13 1.89
CA GLY A 173 -13.09 -24.16 2.06
C GLY A 173 -12.94 -23.17 3.22
N SER A 174 -11.87 -23.23 4.01
CA SER A 174 -11.64 -22.28 5.11
C SER A 174 -10.93 -20.98 4.70
N VAL A 175 -10.33 -20.94 3.50
CA VAL A 175 -9.87 -19.71 2.84
C VAL A 175 -10.60 -19.61 1.50
N SER A 176 -11.19 -18.46 1.22
CA SER A 176 -11.90 -18.23 -0.05
C SER A 176 -10.92 -17.97 -1.19
N ASP A 177 -11.27 -18.38 -2.41
CA ASP A 177 -10.49 -18.09 -3.62
C ASP A 177 -10.24 -16.57 -3.79
N GLU A 178 -11.23 -15.76 -3.41
CA GLU A 178 -11.12 -14.31 -3.39
C GLU A 178 -9.99 -13.82 -2.47
N GLU A 179 -9.85 -14.40 -1.26
CA GLU A 179 -8.78 -14.03 -0.35
C GLU A 179 -7.40 -14.43 -0.92
N LEU A 180 -7.31 -15.56 -1.63
CA LEU A 180 -6.06 -15.96 -2.30
C LEU A 180 -5.67 -14.96 -3.39
N LEU A 181 -6.63 -14.53 -4.20
CA LEU A 181 -6.44 -13.52 -5.23
C LEU A 181 -5.95 -12.20 -4.62
N VAL A 182 -6.61 -11.73 -3.56
CA VAL A 182 -6.26 -10.48 -2.87
C VAL A 182 -4.83 -10.53 -2.30
N LYS A 183 -4.41 -11.67 -1.72
CA LYS A 183 -3.05 -11.84 -1.21
C LYS A 183 -1.98 -11.72 -2.31
N MET A 184 -2.21 -12.34 -3.46
CA MET A 184 -1.27 -12.23 -4.58
C MET A 184 -1.23 -10.80 -5.15
N ILE A 185 -2.38 -10.13 -5.29
CA ILE A 185 -2.40 -8.72 -5.74
C ILE A 185 -1.62 -7.84 -4.75
N ALA A 186 -1.87 -7.99 -3.44
CA ALA A 186 -1.18 -7.24 -2.41
C ALA A 186 0.34 -7.46 -2.43
N LEU A 187 0.78 -8.69 -2.72
CA LEU A 187 2.18 -9.02 -2.90
C LEU A 187 2.82 -8.27 -4.06
N LEU A 188 2.22 -8.39 -5.24
CA LEU A 188 2.78 -7.77 -6.44
C LEU A 188 2.79 -6.24 -6.31
N GLN A 189 1.74 -5.69 -5.72
CA GLN A 189 1.64 -4.27 -5.43
C GLN A 189 2.73 -3.82 -4.44
N SER A 190 2.96 -4.57 -3.36
CA SER A 190 4.03 -4.29 -2.40
C SER A 190 5.40 -4.33 -3.08
N TYR A 191 5.67 -5.35 -3.91
CA TYR A 191 6.95 -5.42 -4.64
C TYR A 191 7.16 -4.20 -5.54
N GLY A 192 6.13 -3.80 -6.28
CA GLY A 192 6.20 -2.65 -7.20
C GLY A 192 6.58 -1.36 -6.49
N ILE A 193 5.96 -1.09 -5.34
CA ILE A 193 6.21 0.12 -4.54
C ILE A 193 7.66 0.15 -4.02
N HIS A 194 8.19 -0.98 -3.57
CA HIS A 194 9.53 -1.02 -2.96
C HIS A 194 10.67 -1.05 -3.99
N ASN A 195 10.47 -1.73 -5.12
CA ASN A 195 11.53 -2.00 -6.08
C ASN A 195 11.47 -1.10 -7.32
N TYR A 196 10.52 -0.16 -7.38
CA TYR A 196 10.33 0.76 -8.51
C TYR A 196 10.32 0.02 -9.86
N THR A 197 9.37 -0.89 -10.02
CA THR A 197 9.35 -1.80 -11.18
C THR A 197 9.12 -1.11 -12.51
N ILE A 198 8.62 0.13 -12.49
CA ILE A 198 8.20 0.87 -13.69
C ILE A 198 9.34 1.09 -14.70
N GLU A 199 10.60 1.13 -14.25
CA GLU A 199 11.78 1.21 -15.11
C GLU A 199 11.96 -0.05 -15.98
N ASN A 200 11.38 -1.18 -15.56
CA ASN A 200 11.33 -2.43 -16.30
C ASN A 200 10.06 -2.56 -17.15
N GLY A 201 9.28 -1.48 -17.29
CA GLY A 201 8.02 -1.46 -18.04
C GLY A 201 6.88 -2.24 -17.39
N ILE A 202 6.96 -2.44 -16.07
CA ILE A 202 5.99 -3.18 -15.24
C ILE A 202 5.65 -2.31 -14.03
N GLY A 203 4.39 -2.15 -13.67
CA GLY A 203 4.03 -1.43 -12.44
C GLY A 203 2.65 -0.78 -12.51
N GLY A 204 2.46 0.25 -11.71
CA GLY A 204 1.14 0.84 -11.45
C GLY A 204 0.28 -0.07 -10.57
N ALA A 205 -1.03 0.03 -10.74
CA ALA A 205 -2.01 -0.83 -10.08
C ALA A 205 -1.99 -2.26 -10.64
N TYR A 206 -1.85 -3.24 -9.75
CA TYR A 206 -2.12 -4.63 -10.08
C TYR A 206 -3.62 -4.92 -9.98
N THR A 207 -4.14 -5.61 -11.00
CA THR A 207 -5.54 -6.07 -11.02
C THR A 207 -5.64 -7.54 -11.35
N GLY A 208 -6.64 -8.22 -10.81
CA GLY A 208 -6.84 -9.64 -11.07
C GLY A 208 -8.28 -10.11 -11.08
N LEU A 209 -8.43 -11.38 -11.46
CA LEU A 209 -9.69 -12.10 -11.50
C LEU A 209 -9.47 -13.59 -11.18
N SER A 210 -10.57 -14.29 -10.96
CA SER A 210 -10.61 -15.73 -10.77
C SER A 210 -11.70 -16.35 -11.66
N VAL A 211 -11.52 -17.61 -12.05
CA VAL A 211 -12.50 -18.41 -12.77
C VAL A 211 -12.80 -19.64 -11.95
N THR A 212 -14.09 -19.84 -11.65
CA THR A 212 -14.64 -20.92 -10.82
C THR A 212 -15.76 -21.63 -11.57
N ASP A 213 -16.33 -22.68 -10.97
CA ASP A 213 -17.55 -23.33 -11.46
C ASP A 213 -18.73 -22.34 -11.63
N SER A 214 -18.76 -21.30 -10.81
CA SER A 214 -19.75 -20.22 -10.85
C SER A 214 -19.46 -19.13 -11.89
N GLY A 215 -18.35 -19.26 -12.64
CA GLY A 215 -17.93 -18.32 -13.67
C GLY A 215 -16.78 -17.41 -13.24
N VAL A 216 -16.61 -16.32 -13.98
CA VAL A 216 -15.53 -15.34 -13.79
C VAL A 216 -15.92 -14.33 -12.70
N LYS A 217 -15.02 -14.13 -11.74
CA LYS A 217 -15.14 -13.12 -10.68
C LYS A 217 -13.92 -12.23 -10.69
N TYR A 218 -14.14 -10.94 -10.91
CA TYR A 218 -13.12 -9.91 -10.75
C TYR A 218 -12.74 -9.79 -9.27
N GLN A 219 -11.55 -9.24 -9.00
CA GLN A 219 -11.17 -8.88 -7.64
C GLN A 219 -12.26 -8.04 -6.97
N PRO A 220 -12.40 -8.13 -5.64
CA PRO A 220 -13.21 -7.16 -4.90
C PRO A 220 -12.61 -5.75 -5.06
N ASP A 221 -13.41 -4.74 -4.80
CA ASP A 221 -12.91 -3.37 -4.63
C ASP A 221 -11.97 -3.33 -3.40
N ILE A 222 -10.74 -2.84 -3.59
CA ILE A 222 -9.70 -2.82 -2.56
C ILE A 222 -9.28 -1.37 -2.28
N CYS A 223 -9.24 -1.00 -1.01
CA CYS A 223 -8.69 0.28 -0.57
C CYS A 223 -7.29 0.08 0.00
N TYR A 224 -6.28 0.69 -0.60
CA TYR A 224 -4.90 0.63 -0.15
C TYR A 224 -4.57 1.85 0.69
N LEU A 225 -3.94 1.63 1.84
CA LEU A 225 -3.28 2.68 2.62
C LEU A 225 -1.77 2.51 2.47
N ILE A 226 -1.15 3.43 1.77
CA ILE A 226 0.30 3.47 1.57
C ILE A 226 0.86 4.43 2.59
N SER A 227 1.70 3.92 3.48
CA SER A 227 2.28 4.67 4.58
C SER A 227 3.79 4.66 4.49
N GLY A 228 4.40 5.74 4.98
CA GLY A 228 5.84 5.83 5.17
C GLY A 228 6.32 4.98 6.36
N GLU A 229 7.53 5.30 6.79
CA GLU A 229 8.25 4.70 7.92
C GLU A 229 7.41 4.75 9.20
N ASN A 230 6.66 5.84 9.41
CA ASN A 230 5.72 5.98 10.51
C ASN A 230 4.32 6.37 9.99
N PRO A 231 3.35 5.44 9.97
CA PRO A 231 2.00 5.72 9.51
C PRO A 231 1.30 6.87 10.26
N ALA A 232 1.66 7.13 11.52
CA ALA A 232 1.09 8.19 12.35
C ALA A 232 1.61 9.59 12.02
N PHE A 233 2.67 9.77 11.21
CA PHE A 233 3.13 11.12 10.84
C PHE A 233 3.42 11.27 9.36
N ASP A 234 3.80 10.19 8.70
CA ASP A 234 4.00 10.21 7.27
C ASP A 234 2.68 10.46 6.54
N SER A 235 2.78 11.11 5.38
CA SER A 235 1.64 11.25 4.48
C SER A 235 1.14 9.87 4.14
N GLN A 236 -0.10 9.61 4.54
CA GLN A 236 -0.80 8.40 4.16
C GLN A 236 -1.45 8.68 2.81
N LYS A 237 -1.09 7.88 1.83
CA LYS A 237 -1.73 7.93 0.51
C LYS A 237 -2.78 6.86 0.49
N ILE A 238 -3.98 7.21 0.05
CA ILE A 238 -5.02 6.24 -0.20
C ILE A 238 -5.16 6.05 -1.70
N ALA A 239 -5.11 4.81 -2.14
CA ALA A 239 -5.43 4.41 -3.50
C ALA A 239 -6.53 3.35 -3.44
N ALA A 240 -7.72 3.64 -3.97
CA ALA A 240 -8.82 2.69 -4.02
C ALA A 240 -8.96 2.14 -5.44
N VAL A 241 -8.76 0.84 -5.62
CA VAL A 241 -8.76 0.16 -6.93
C VAL A 241 -10.05 -0.64 -7.07
N ASN A 242 -10.91 -0.19 -8.00
CA ASN A 242 -12.16 -0.85 -8.34
C ASN A 242 -12.04 -1.39 -9.76
N ALA A 243 -12.36 -2.68 -9.95
CA ALA A 243 -12.22 -3.33 -11.25
C ALA A 243 -13.51 -4.06 -11.65
N ASN A 244 -13.82 -4.02 -12.93
CA ASN A 244 -14.90 -4.82 -13.52
C ASN A 244 -14.48 -5.34 -14.91
N GLU A 245 -15.40 -5.96 -15.63
CA GLU A 245 -15.15 -6.52 -16.97
C GLU A 245 -14.67 -5.52 -18.02
N HIS A 246 -14.89 -4.25 -17.74
CA HIS A 246 -14.88 -3.17 -18.70
C HIS A 246 -13.74 -2.19 -18.43
N SER A 247 -13.43 -1.93 -17.17
CA SER A 247 -12.49 -0.89 -16.78
C SER A 247 -11.94 -1.14 -15.37
N VAL A 248 -10.82 -0.49 -15.08
CA VAL A 248 -10.34 -0.25 -13.73
C VAL A 248 -10.46 1.25 -13.41
N CYS A 249 -10.94 1.57 -12.22
CA CYS A 249 -11.02 2.91 -11.68
C CYS A 249 -10.16 2.98 -10.42
N ILE A 250 -9.32 4.00 -10.33
CA ILE A 250 -8.43 4.25 -9.21
C ILE A 250 -8.79 5.61 -8.64
N ILE A 251 -9.30 5.62 -7.41
CA ILE A 251 -9.51 6.84 -6.63
C ILE A 251 -8.25 7.10 -5.82
N ASN A 252 -7.71 8.32 -5.87
CA ASN A 252 -6.43 8.62 -5.24
C ASN A 252 -6.44 9.95 -4.50
N THR A 253 -5.78 10.00 -3.34
CA THR A 253 -5.71 11.23 -2.52
C THR A 253 -4.55 12.15 -2.91
N ASP A 254 -3.54 11.64 -3.62
CA ASP A 254 -2.31 12.37 -3.96
C ASP A 254 -2.27 12.82 -5.43
N ILE A 255 -2.96 12.09 -6.31
CA ILE A 255 -3.05 12.39 -7.73
C ILE A 255 -4.51 12.39 -8.18
N SER A 256 -4.78 12.93 -9.37
CA SER A 256 -6.11 12.84 -9.98
C SER A 256 -6.56 11.39 -10.15
N ASP A 257 -7.85 11.14 -9.96
CA ASP A 257 -8.46 9.83 -10.23
C ASP A 257 -8.19 9.35 -11.66
N ILE A 258 -8.03 8.04 -11.79
CA ILE A 258 -7.69 7.39 -13.06
C ILE A 258 -8.80 6.41 -13.42
N VAL A 259 -9.27 6.47 -14.67
CA VAL A 259 -10.12 5.43 -15.26
C VAL A 259 -9.42 4.88 -16.49
N ILE A 260 -9.16 3.59 -16.49
CA ILE A 260 -8.55 2.88 -17.62
C ILE A 260 -9.57 1.89 -18.15
N SER A 261 -9.99 2.09 -19.40
CA SER A 261 -10.87 1.15 -20.07
C SER A 261 -10.11 0.06 -20.79
N ASN A 262 -10.77 -1.09 -20.87
CA ASN A 262 -10.35 -2.20 -21.69
C ASN A 262 -10.43 -1.79 -23.18
N GLU A 263 -9.33 -1.87 -23.93
CA GLU A 263 -9.30 -1.51 -25.36
C GLU A 263 -10.25 -2.38 -26.21
N ASN A 264 -10.63 -3.56 -25.71
CA ASN A 264 -11.55 -4.49 -26.38
C ASN A 264 -13.02 -4.27 -26.00
N SER A 265 -13.34 -3.18 -25.29
CA SER A 265 -14.69 -2.91 -24.80
C SER A 265 -15.32 -1.71 -25.51
N ASP A 266 -16.57 -1.85 -25.95
CA ASP A 266 -17.37 -0.78 -26.58
C ASP A 266 -17.98 0.17 -25.53
N ILE A 267 -17.17 0.58 -24.55
CA ILE A 267 -17.65 1.42 -23.45
C ILE A 267 -17.77 2.86 -23.91
N THR A 268 -18.92 3.46 -23.66
CA THR A 268 -19.14 4.89 -23.89
C THR A 268 -18.51 5.74 -22.78
N GLU A 269 -18.16 6.98 -23.09
CA GLU A 269 -17.69 7.96 -22.08
C GLU A 269 -18.67 8.11 -20.91
N LEU A 270 -19.98 7.99 -21.16
CA LEU A 270 -21.01 8.00 -20.11
C LEU A 270 -20.86 6.83 -19.13
N CYS A 271 -20.52 5.64 -19.62
CA CYS A 271 -20.28 4.47 -18.78
C CYS A 271 -19.00 4.63 -17.93
N GLN A 272 -17.93 5.20 -18.51
CA GLN A 272 -16.71 5.52 -17.76
C GLN A 272 -16.99 6.52 -16.64
N ASN A 273 -17.71 7.61 -16.96
CA ASN A 273 -18.10 8.63 -15.98
C ASN A 273 -19.00 8.05 -14.89
N SER A 274 -19.95 7.18 -15.23
CA SER A 274 -20.79 6.49 -14.25
C SER A 274 -19.95 5.60 -13.33
N PHE A 275 -18.96 4.87 -13.87
CA PHE A 275 -18.08 4.03 -13.07
C PHE A 275 -17.19 4.84 -12.13
N LEU A 276 -16.66 5.98 -12.58
CA LEU A 276 -15.90 6.92 -11.75
C LEU A 276 -16.77 7.48 -10.61
N VAL A 277 -17.97 7.97 -10.92
CA VAL A 277 -18.89 8.51 -9.92
C VAL A 277 -19.27 7.44 -8.89
N ASN A 278 -19.55 6.21 -9.34
CA ASN A 278 -19.84 5.10 -8.42
C ASN A 278 -18.63 4.75 -7.55
N SER A 279 -17.42 4.80 -8.12
CA SER A 279 -16.16 4.57 -7.41
C SER A 279 -15.88 5.62 -6.34
N ARG A 280 -16.07 6.91 -6.65
CA ARG A 280 -16.00 8.02 -5.68
C ARG A 280 -17.03 7.87 -4.57
N ASN A 281 -18.27 7.57 -4.94
CA ASN A 281 -19.34 7.34 -3.97
C ASN A 281 -19.03 6.18 -3.01
N LYS A 282 -18.40 5.09 -3.49
CA LYS A 282 -17.94 3.99 -2.63
C LYS A 282 -16.81 4.44 -1.70
N PHE A 283 -15.85 5.21 -2.23
CA PHE A 283 -14.76 5.81 -1.47
C PHE A 283 -15.28 6.65 -0.31
N ASP A 284 -16.15 7.61 -0.61
CA ASP A 284 -16.74 8.52 0.38
C ASP A 284 -17.60 7.79 1.42
N ARG A 285 -18.15 6.62 1.09
CA ARG A 285 -18.93 5.80 2.04
C ARG A 285 -18.11 4.78 2.81
N GLY A 286 -16.84 4.58 2.45
CA GLY A 286 -15.96 3.55 3.01
C GLY A 286 -16.44 2.13 2.70
N GLU A 287 -17.09 1.90 1.56
CA GLU A 287 -17.72 0.62 1.20
C GLU A 287 -16.74 -0.37 0.55
N TYR A 288 -15.74 -0.82 1.31
CA TYR A 288 -14.74 -1.80 0.85
C TYR A 288 -14.75 -3.08 1.65
N LYS A 289 -14.52 -4.20 0.96
CA LYS A 289 -14.35 -5.51 1.61
C LYS A 289 -12.97 -5.64 2.25
N TYR A 290 -11.93 -5.10 1.59
CA TYR A 290 -10.55 -5.19 2.05
C TYR A 290 -9.92 -3.81 2.13
N PHE A 291 -9.23 -3.59 3.25
CA PHE A 291 -8.25 -2.51 3.41
C PHE A 291 -6.87 -3.13 3.48
N ILE A 292 -5.95 -2.68 2.62
CA ILE A 292 -4.59 -3.19 2.56
C ILE A 292 -3.62 -2.09 2.94
N PHE A 293 -2.97 -2.27 4.07
CA PHE A 293 -1.98 -1.35 4.58
C PHE A 293 -0.60 -1.80 4.12
N MET A 294 0.17 -0.88 3.54
CA MET A 294 1.52 -1.11 3.06
C MET A 294 2.45 -0.10 3.71
N ASN A 295 3.51 -0.60 4.34
CA ASN A 295 4.62 0.21 4.81
C ASN A 295 5.72 0.17 3.74
N ILE A 296 6.02 1.31 3.12
CA ILE A 296 6.98 1.40 1.99
C ILE A 296 8.45 1.27 2.41
N TYR A 297 8.74 1.21 3.72
CA TYR A 297 10.09 1.08 4.27
C TYR A 297 10.38 -0.32 4.80
N CYS A 298 9.40 -0.98 5.42
CA CYS A 298 9.61 -2.25 6.12
C CYS A 298 9.21 -3.50 5.31
N HIS A 299 8.76 -3.38 4.05
CA HIS A 299 8.19 -4.52 3.28
C HIS A 299 7.10 -5.26 4.08
N ILE A 300 6.18 -4.53 4.72
CA ILE A 300 5.07 -5.10 5.50
C ILE A 300 3.75 -4.83 4.80
N VAL A 301 2.92 -5.86 4.72
CA VAL A 301 1.57 -5.79 4.19
C VAL A 301 0.57 -6.33 5.22
N CYS A 302 -0.37 -5.51 5.65
CA CYS A 302 -1.50 -5.94 6.47
C CYS A 302 -2.81 -5.87 5.68
N ILE A 303 -3.42 -7.02 5.41
CA ILE A 303 -4.70 -7.15 4.73
C ILE A 303 -5.79 -7.30 5.79
N VAL A 304 -6.65 -6.30 5.93
CA VAL A 304 -7.80 -6.30 6.85
C VAL A 304 -9.08 -6.55 6.07
N ASN A 305 -9.73 -7.68 6.33
CA ASN A 305 -11.06 -7.95 5.80
C ASN A 305 -12.10 -7.19 6.65
N MET A 306 -12.65 -6.12 6.08
CA MET A 306 -13.72 -5.33 6.70
C MET A 306 -15.10 -5.92 6.44
N ASN A 307 -15.26 -6.83 5.47
CA ASN A 307 -16.54 -7.40 5.05
C ASN A 307 -17.63 -6.32 4.84
N PHE A 308 -17.25 -5.20 4.21
CA PHE A 308 -18.10 -4.02 4.00
C PHE A 308 -18.63 -3.35 5.27
N SER A 309 -18.09 -3.70 6.45
CA SER A 309 -18.36 -3.00 7.70
C SER A 309 -17.52 -1.73 7.79
N ARG A 310 -18.06 -0.70 8.48
CA ARG A 310 -17.30 0.49 8.86
C ARG A 310 -16.43 0.29 10.09
N HIS A 311 -16.71 -0.77 10.85
CA HIS A 311 -16.04 -1.04 12.12
C HIS A 311 -15.56 -2.49 12.14
N HIS A 312 -14.27 -2.62 12.36
CA HIS A 312 -13.53 -3.84 12.64
C HIS A 312 -12.84 -3.67 13.99
N LEU A 313 -12.52 -4.78 14.66
CA LEU A 313 -11.85 -4.76 15.96
C LEU A 313 -10.58 -3.89 15.93
N LEU A 314 -9.82 -3.90 14.83
CA LEU A 314 -8.55 -3.19 14.68
C LEU A 314 -8.63 -1.89 13.84
N LEU A 315 -9.76 -1.65 13.16
CA LEU A 315 -9.89 -0.53 12.22
C LEU A 315 -11.31 0.04 12.26
N SER A 316 -11.46 1.35 12.29
CA SER A 316 -12.75 2.01 12.07
C SER A 316 -12.63 3.12 11.04
N LEU A 317 -13.65 3.23 10.19
CA LEU A 317 -13.71 4.23 9.12
C LEU A 317 -14.46 5.47 9.63
N ASP A 318 -13.84 6.64 9.47
CA ASP A 318 -14.45 7.95 9.65
C ASP A 318 -14.97 8.46 8.30
N VAL A 319 -16.26 8.27 8.07
CA VAL A 319 -16.94 8.70 6.84
C VAL A 319 -17.59 10.05 7.06
N ARG A 320 -17.14 11.05 6.30
CA ARG A 320 -17.60 12.44 6.40
C ARG A 320 -18.64 12.77 5.34
N LYS A 321 -19.87 13.02 5.76
CA LYS A 321 -20.97 13.40 4.85
C LYS A 321 -20.82 14.82 4.30
N ASP A 322 -20.09 15.66 5.01
CA ASP A 322 -19.83 17.07 4.71
C ASP A 322 -18.61 17.26 3.81
N LYS A 323 -17.80 16.21 3.57
CA LYS A 323 -16.50 16.32 2.90
C LYS A 323 -16.24 15.12 1.97
N GLU A 324 -16.62 15.28 0.71
CA GLU A 324 -16.32 14.33 -0.37
C GLU A 324 -14.80 14.26 -0.64
N GLY A 325 -14.36 13.13 -1.19
CA GLY A 325 -12.95 12.85 -1.49
C GLY A 325 -12.10 12.60 -0.24
N THR A 326 -12.71 12.37 0.92
CA THR A 326 -11.99 12.10 2.18
C THR A 326 -12.49 10.85 2.88
N LEU A 327 -11.55 10.05 3.37
CA LEU A 327 -11.82 8.87 4.18
C LEU A 327 -10.85 8.88 5.36
N GLY A 328 -11.36 9.10 6.57
CA GLY A 328 -10.56 9.04 7.78
C GLY A 328 -10.49 7.61 8.32
N LEU A 329 -9.41 7.29 9.02
CA LEU A 329 -9.15 5.96 9.56
C LEU A 329 -8.74 6.07 11.03
N VAL A 330 -9.38 5.29 11.89
CA VAL A 330 -8.97 5.08 13.28
C VAL A 330 -8.38 3.68 13.38
N VAL A 331 -7.05 3.63 13.39
CA VAL A 331 -6.24 2.40 13.39
C VAL A 331 -5.85 2.06 14.83
N SER A 332 -6.11 0.83 15.28
CA SER A 332 -5.73 0.40 16.62
C SER A 332 -4.21 0.26 16.79
N ASN A 333 -3.73 0.36 18.04
CA ASN A 333 -2.32 0.19 18.37
C ASN A 333 -1.79 -1.18 17.88
N GLU A 334 -2.57 -2.25 17.99
CA GLU A 334 -2.15 -3.58 17.53
C GLU A 334 -1.92 -3.64 16.01
N LEU A 335 -2.78 -3.00 15.21
CA LEU A 335 -2.59 -2.95 13.76
C LEU A 335 -1.42 -2.05 13.38
N GLN A 336 -1.20 -0.96 14.13
CA GLN A 336 0.00 -0.13 13.96
C GLN A 336 1.27 -0.92 14.30
N LEU A 337 1.28 -1.72 15.36
CA LEU A 337 2.42 -2.58 15.71
C LEU A 337 2.69 -3.62 14.63
N MET A 338 1.65 -4.26 14.08
CA MET A 338 1.81 -5.18 12.94
C MET A 338 2.44 -4.49 11.72
N LEU A 339 2.06 -3.24 11.44
CA LEU A 339 2.60 -2.45 10.32
C LEU A 339 4.05 -2.01 10.49
N ASN A 340 4.60 -2.19 11.69
CA ASN A 340 5.97 -1.84 12.04
C ASN A 340 6.73 -3.06 12.60
N ASP A 341 6.17 -4.26 12.44
CA ASP A 341 6.76 -5.49 12.96
C ASP A 341 8.12 -5.77 12.32
N GLY A 342 9.13 -5.98 13.15
CA GLY A 342 10.48 -6.28 12.67
C GLY A 342 11.16 -5.12 11.95
N TYR A 343 11.10 -3.89 12.52
CA TYR A 343 11.74 -2.64 12.06
C TYR A 343 13.26 -2.76 11.79
N ARG A 344 13.60 -3.55 10.79
CA ARG A 344 14.92 -3.70 10.18
C ARG A 344 14.67 -3.39 8.72
N VAL A 345 15.42 -2.43 8.19
CA VAL A 345 15.42 -2.18 6.74
C VAL A 345 15.73 -3.51 6.08
N PRO A 346 14.82 -4.06 5.25
CA PRO A 346 15.03 -5.32 4.59
C PRO A 346 16.37 -5.31 3.86
N THR A 347 17.24 -6.27 4.18
CA THR A 347 18.51 -6.41 3.45
C THR A 347 18.32 -7.22 2.17
N SER A 348 17.17 -7.87 2.03
CA SER A 348 16.75 -8.55 0.82
C SER A 348 15.24 -8.54 0.69
N ILE A 349 14.77 -8.75 -0.53
CA ILE A 349 13.34 -8.83 -0.86
C ILE A 349 12.67 -10.06 -0.19
N GLN A 350 13.45 -11.01 0.36
CA GLN A 350 12.94 -12.19 1.06
C GLN A 350 12.33 -11.89 2.44
N ASP A 351 12.47 -10.66 2.95
CA ASP A 351 12.04 -10.27 4.30
C ASP A 351 10.60 -9.69 4.34
N THR A 352 9.78 -9.88 3.28
CA THR A 352 8.43 -9.30 3.22
C THR A 352 7.47 -10.02 4.17
N THR A 353 6.81 -9.28 5.06
CA THR A 353 5.89 -9.83 6.07
C THR A 353 4.44 -9.57 5.71
N PHE A 354 3.60 -10.61 5.79
CA PHE A 354 2.16 -10.54 5.49
C PHE A 354 1.32 -10.86 6.72
N TYR A 355 0.46 -9.91 7.09
CA TYR A 355 -0.60 -10.11 8.06
C TYR A 355 -1.94 -10.17 7.33
N CYS A 356 -2.67 -11.27 7.50
CA CYS A 356 -4.00 -11.44 6.92
C CYS A 356 -5.01 -11.58 8.05
N ILE A 357 -5.78 -10.51 8.24
CA ILE A 357 -6.67 -10.34 9.40
C ILE A 357 -8.10 -10.59 8.91
N PRO A 358 -8.77 -11.66 9.36
CA PRO A 358 -10.15 -11.94 8.99
C PRO A 358 -11.08 -10.89 9.60
N PHE A 359 -12.33 -10.84 9.13
CA PHE A 359 -13.29 -9.91 9.69
C PHE A 359 -13.63 -10.27 11.14
N ILE A 360 -13.28 -9.36 12.06
CA ILE A 360 -13.65 -9.41 13.47
C ILE A 360 -14.50 -8.16 13.78
N PRO A 361 -15.78 -8.31 14.16
CA PRO A 361 -16.64 -7.15 14.44
C PRO A 361 -16.13 -6.36 15.65
N ALA A 362 -16.19 -5.03 15.57
CA ALA A 362 -15.87 -4.17 16.69
C ALA A 362 -16.95 -4.26 17.80
N PRO A 363 -16.57 -4.34 19.08
CA PRO A 363 -17.52 -4.23 20.19
C PRO A 363 -18.25 -2.88 20.19
N GLU A 364 -19.52 -2.85 20.59
CA GLU A 364 -20.35 -1.63 20.62
C GLU A 364 -19.71 -0.50 21.46
N ALA A 365 -19.06 -0.86 22.57
CA ALA A 365 -18.33 0.10 23.41
C ALA A 365 -17.22 0.84 22.63
N LYS A 366 -16.45 0.14 21.79
CA LYS A 366 -15.41 0.75 20.95
C LYS A 366 -16.02 1.66 19.89
N ILE A 367 -17.12 1.24 19.27
CA ILE A 367 -17.84 2.05 18.27
C ILE A 367 -18.33 3.36 18.90
N ASN A 368 -18.93 3.29 20.09
CA ASN A 368 -19.45 4.45 20.80
C ASN A 368 -18.32 5.39 21.27
N TYR A 369 -17.20 4.85 21.74
CA TYR A 369 -16.01 5.64 22.05
C TYR A 369 -15.50 6.40 20.83
N ILE A 370 -15.30 5.71 19.71
CA ILE A 370 -14.80 6.33 18.47
C ILE A 370 -15.75 7.43 18.02
N LYS A 371 -17.07 7.19 17.97
CA LYS A 371 -18.04 8.21 17.59
C LYS A 371 -18.00 9.47 18.45
N LYS A 372 -17.66 9.34 19.74
CA LYS A 372 -17.56 10.46 20.68
C LYS A 372 -16.27 11.27 20.46
N GLU A 373 -15.15 10.61 20.22
CA GLU A 373 -13.83 11.25 20.19
C GLU A 373 -13.34 11.60 18.77
N ILE A 374 -14.04 11.19 17.70
CA ILE A 374 -13.57 11.31 16.31
C ILE A 374 -13.23 12.74 15.90
N THR A 375 -14.02 13.73 16.36
CA THR A 375 -13.78 15.15 16.05
C THR A 375 -12.48 15.65 16.67
N LYS A 376 -12.11 15.13 17.84
CA LYS A 376 -10.82 15.45 18.48
C LYS A 376 -9.66 14.75 17.76
N LEU A 377 -9.87 13.51 17.31
CA LEU A 377 -8.85 12.73 16.57
C LEU A 377 -8.50 13.32 15.19
N ARG A 378 -9.36 14.17 14.61
CA ARG A 378 -9.12 14.78 13.29
C ARG A 378 -8.07 15.88 13.30
N VAL A 379 -7.80 16.49 14.45
CA VAL A 379 -6.85 17.60 14.56
C VAL A 379 -5.61 17.14 15.29
N GLY A 380 -4.52 17.05 14.53
CA GLY A 380 -3.35 16.28 14.93
C GLY A 380 -3.67 14.80 14.94
N LYS A 381 -2.82 13.97 14.32
CA LYS A 381 -2.88 12.53 14.53
C LYS A 381 -2.50 12.29 16.00
N ILE A 382 -3.49 12.35 16.89
CA ILE A 382 -3.33 12.03 18.30
C ILE A 382 -3.14 10.51 18.34
N SER A 383 -1.87 10.06 18.24
CA SER A 383 -1.50 8.87 19.00
C SER A 383 -1.88 9.19 20.44
N GLU A 384 -2.48 8.24 21.17
CA GLU A 384 -2.69 8.39 22.61
C GLU A 384 -1.44 9.07 23.20
N PRO A 385 -1.58 10.26 23.82
CA PRO A 385 -0.41 11.06 24.17
C PRO A 385 0.41 10.24 25.14
N VAL A 386 1.48 9.63 24.63
CA VAL A 386 2.46 8.99 25.47
C VAL A 386 3.10 10.15 26.23
N THR A 387 2.75 10.24 27.50
CA THR A 387 3.20 11.36 28.34
C THR A 387 4.71 11.28 28.37
N PRO A 388 5.43 12.29 27.83
CA PRO A 388 6.87 12.19 27.70
C PRO A 388 7.49 12.08 29.08
N LYS A 389 8.23 11.01 29.30
CA LYS A 389 8.94 10.77 30.56
C LYS A 389 10.15 11.68 30.70
N TYR A 390 10.78 12.06 29.58
CA TYR A 390 12.02 12.83 29.59
C TYR A 390 11.96 14.10 28.76
N LYS A 391 12.72 15.10 29.22
CA LYS A 391 13.07 16.33 28.51
C LYS A 391 14.55 16.30 28.17
N PHE A 392 14.86 16.30 26.88
CA PHE A 392 16.22 16.41 26.35
C PHE A 392 16.56 17.89 26.14
N ILE A 393 17.74 18.31 26.58
CA ILE A 393 18.18 19.70 26.60
C ILE A 393 19.55 19.74 25.91
N LEU A 394 19.66 20.49 24.82
CA LEU A 394 20.91 20.75 24.11
C LEU A 394 21.49 22.07 24.59
N MET A 395 22.77 22.09 24.93
CA MET A 395 23.48 23.28 25.42
C MET A 395 24.84 23.41 24.75
N ASP A 396 25.26 24.65 24.55
CA ASP A 396 26.63 25.03 24.20
C ASP A 396 27.19 25.94 25.30
N SER A 397 28.48 26.25 25.23
CA SER A 397 29.18 27.18 26.13
C SER A 397 28.56 28.59 26.20
N GLY A 398 27.61 28.91 25.32
CA GLY A 398 26.79 30.13 25.32
C GLY A 398 25.38 30.03 25.92
N GLY A 399 24.89 28.84 26.30
CA GLY A 399 23.55 28.63 26.88
C GLY A 399 22.72 27.54 26.22
N LEU A 400 21.42 27.55 26.48
CA LEU A 400 20.45 26.62 25.88
C LEU A 400 20.37 26.81 24.36
N VAL A 401 20.58 25.73 23.61
CA VAL A 401 20.46 25.71 22.14
C VAL A 401 19.05 25.31 21.75
N ASP A 402 18.57 24.17 22.25
CA ASP A 402 17.25 23.64 21.94
C ASP A 402 16.80 22.63 23.01
N TRP A 403 15.53 22.22 22.97
CA TRP A 403 15.02 21.19 23.86
C TRP A 403 13.89 20.38 23.21
N TYR A 404 13.75 19.14 23.65
CA TYR A 404 12.84 18.15 23.10
C TYR A 404 12.19 17.34 24.22
N TYR A 405 11.02 16.79 23.96
CA TYR A 405 10.38 15.76 24.78
C TYR A 405 10.53 14.38 24.13
N GLY A 406 10.47 13.33 24.95
CA GLY A 406 10.35 11.93 24.50
C GLY A 406 10.57 10.95 25.65
N ASN A 407 10.87 9.71 25.32
CA ASN A 407 10.89 8.60 26.27
C ASN A 407 12.19 7.79 26.21
N GLN A 408 12.23 6.67 26.94
CA GLN A 408 13.47 5.94 27.21
C GLN A 408 14.14 5.40 25.93
N ASP A 409 13.35 4.87 25.02
CA ASP A 409 13.79 4.38 23.71
C ASP A 409 14.36 5.48 22.80
N SER A 410 13.94 6.72 23.01
CA SER A 410 14.37 7.89 22.27
C SER A 410 15.72 8.46 22.76
N ILE A 411 16.23 8.03 23.93
CA ILE A 411 17.47 8.54 24.51
C ILE A 411 18.68 8.29 23.62
N ILE A 412 18.93 7.04 23.21
CA ILE A 412 20.14 6.69 22.45
C ILE A 412 20.15 7.33 21.05
N PRO A 413 19.06 7.29 20.26
CA PRO A 413 19.02 7.93 18.96
C PRO A 413 19.18 9.46 19.07
N PHE A 414 18.64 10.07 20.12
CA PHE A 414 18.82 11.49 20.41
C PHE A 414 20.29 11.83 20.65
N LEU A 415 20.98 11.07 21.53
CA LEU A 415 22.39 11.28 21.82
C LEU A 415 23.26 11.10 20.57
N LYS A 416 22.99 10.08 19.74
CA LYS A 416 23.75 9.86 18.48
C LYS A 416 23.56 11.01 17.50
N TYR A 417 22.30 11.42 17.29
CA TYR A 417 21.97 12.49 16.34
C TYR A 417 22.62 13.82 16.76
N ASN A 418 22.70 14.07 18.06
CA ASN A 418 23.29 15.28 18.63
C ASN A 418 24.70 15.04 19.21
N LYS A 419 25.42 14.01 18.78
CA LYS A 419 26.73 13.64 19.37
C LYS A 419 27.79 14.74 19.29
N ASP A 420 27.63 15.64 18.32
CA ASP A 420 28.54 16.76 18.08
C ASP A 420 28.19 17.98 18.96
N GLN A 421 27.13 17.90 19.77
CA GLN A 421 26.74 18.91 20.74
C GLN A 421 27.73 18.91 21.92
N GLU A 422 28.13 20.11 22.38
CA GLU A 422 29.04 20.26 23.52
C GLU A 422 28.47 19.63 24.79
N PHE A 423 27.17 19.88 25.06
CA PHE A 423 26.51 19.39 26.25
C PHE A 423 25.04 18.99 25.99
N ILE A 424 24.65 17.84 26.53
CA ILE A 424 23.28 17.32 26.49
C ILE A 424 22.86 16.92 27.90
N ARG A 425 21.65 17.32 28.30
CA ARG A 425 21.03 16.92 29.57
C ARG A 425 19.67 16.30 29.34
N ILE A 426 19.41 15.17 29.99
CA ILE A 426 18.13 14.47 29.97
C ILE A 426 17.53 14.54 31.37
N VAL A 427 16.33 15.09 31.47
CA VAL A 427 15.63 15.35 32.74
C VAL A 427 14.34 14.53 32.78
N ASP A 428 14.08 13.82 33.87
CA ASP A 428 12.77 13.20 34.10
C ASP A 428 11.72 14.29 34.38
N VAL A 429 10.67 14.35 33.55
CA VAL A 429 9.64 15.39 33.59
C VAL A 429 8.80 15.31 34.87
N SER A 430 8.65 14.11 35.46
CA SER A 430 7.83 13.92 36.66
C SER A 430 8.53 14.38 37.94
N THR A 431 9.87 14.33 37.97
CA THR A 431 10.67 14.66 39.15
C THR A 431 11.55 15.90 38.99
N ASP A 432 11.65 16.46 37.78
CA ASP A 432 12.62 17.51 37.41
C ASP A 432 14.09 17.15 37.72
N MET A 433 14.40 15.85 37.81
CA MET A 433 15.73 15.34 38.15
C MET A 433 16.51 15.01 36.90
N ILE A 434 17.81 15.29 36.93
CA ILE A 434 18.72 14.93 35.84
C ILE A 434 18.93 13.42 35.86
N THR A 435 18.58 12.77 34.75
CA THR A 435 18.64 11.32 34.55
C THR A 435 19.82 10.91 33.67
N LEU A 436 20.31 11.80 32.81
CA LEU A 436 21.53 11.58 32.03
C LEU A 436 22.19 12.93 31.67
N GLU A 437 23.51 13.01 31.73
CA GLU A 437 24.30 14.09 31.13
C GLU A 437 25.38 13.52 30.20
N PHE A 438 25.55 14.20 29.07
CA PHE A 438 26.52 13.86 28.05
C PHE A 438 27.30 15.14 27.69
N GLU A 439 28.62 15.03 27.67
CA GLU A 439 29.53 16.14 27.43
C GLU A 439 30.62 15.69 26.46
N ASN A 440 30.77 16.42 25.35
CA ASN A 440 31.84 16.22 24.36
C ASN A 440 32.01 14.77 23.84
N GLY A 441 30.93 14.01 23.71
CA GLY A 441 30.98 12.62 23.24
C GLY A 441 30.83 11.55 24.33
N ASP A 442 30.90 11.93 25.61
CA ASP A 442 30.96 11.01 26.74
C ASP A 442 29.79 11.22 27.71
N ILE A 443 29.26 10.14 28.29
CA ILE A 443 28.23 10.19 29.35
C ILE A 443 28.92 10.45 30.70
N ILE A 444 28.49 11.49 31.43
CA ILE A 444 29.15 11.94 32.67
C ILE A 444 28.30 11.79 33.94
N PHE A 445 26.98 11.57 33.82
CA PHE A 445 26.05 11.51 34.97
C PHE A 445 24.71 10.85 34.58
N PRO A 446 23.98 10.22 35.53
CA PRO A 446 24.22 8.84 35.94
C PRO A 446 23.99 7.81 34.82
N GLU A 447 24.70 6.68 34.94
CA GLU A 447 24.50 5.47 34.15
C GLU A 447 23.05 4.99 34.31
N LEU A 448 22.26 5.01 33.22
CA LEU A 448 21.00 4.27 33.14
C LEU A 448 21.25 2.87 33.72
N GLY A 449 20.51 2.49 34.77
CA GLY A 449 20.83 1.37 35.67
C GLY A 449 20.86 -0.04 35.08
N TYR A 450 20.95 -0.21 33.75
CA TYR A 450 21.17 -1.49 33.06
C TYR A 450 22.05 -1.32 31.81
N HIS A 451 22.94 -2.32 31.62
CA HIS A 451 23.84 -2.60 30.49
C HIS A 451 23.92 -1.55 29.36
N VAL A 452 24.65 -0.46 29.64
CA VAL A 452 25.04 0.55 28.64
C VAL A 452 25.73 -0.12 27.42
N ASP A 453 26.51 -1.18 27.64
CA ASP A 453 27.19 -1.92 26.57
C ASP A 453 26.23 -2.65 25.60
N GLU A 454 25.02 -3.02 26.04
CA GLU A 454 23.99 -3.63 25.17
C GLU A 454 23.20 -2.56 24.37
N LEU A 455 23.09 -1.35 24.90
CA LEU A 455 22.44 -0.19 24.26
C LEU A 455 23.20 0.32 23.03
N PHE A 456 24.52 0.13 22.97
CA PHE A 456 25.33 0.55 21.82
C PHE A 456 25.32 -0.43 20.63
N ILE A 457 24.82 -1.66 20.80
CA ILE A 457 24.92 -2.72 19.79
C ILE A 457 23.86 -2.58 18.67
N ASN A 458 22.77 -1.86 18.90
CA ASN A 458 21.67 -1.67 17.93
C ASN A 458 21.45 -0.20 17.51
N ILE A 459 22.50 0.61 17.47
CA ILE A 459 22.37 2.05 17.20
C ILE A 459 22.12 2.34 15.71
N LEU A 460 20.91 2.83 15.42
CA LEU A 460 20.52 3.32 14.10
C LEU A 460 20.68 4.85 13.99
N ASP A 461 21.07 5.35 12.82
CA ASP A 461 21.11 6.79 12.52
C ASP A 461 19.70 7.33 12.25
N LYS A 462 19.43 8.58 12.66
CA LYS A 462 18.20 9.30 12.29
C LYS A 462 18.21 9.50 10.78
N GLU A 463 17.27 8.89 10.07
CA GLU A 463 17.22 8.94 8.60
C GLU A 463 16.71 10.29 8.07
N ARG A 464 16.02 11.08 8.91
CA ARG A 464 15.44 12.37 8.51
C ARG A 464 15.70 13.50 9.51
N LYS A 465 15.40 14.74 9.13
CA LYS A 465 15.68 15.94 9.96
C LYS A 465 14.45 16.49 10.67
N GLU A 466 13.26 15.98 10.38
CA GLU A 466 12.01 16.45 10.96
C GLU A 466 11.85 16.08 12.43
N ASP A 467 11.13 16.91 13.15
CA ASP A 467 10.64 16.69 14.51
C ASP A 467 9.13 16.88 14.57
N ILE A 468 8.50 16.41 15.65
CA ILE A 468 7.07 16.64 15.87
C ILE A 468 6.91 17.92 16.68
N TYR A 469 6.23 18.90 16.08
CA TYR A 469 5.88 20.16 16.72
C TYR A 469 4.46 20.08 17.26
N ILE A 470 4.25 20.56 18.48
CA ILE A 470 2.97 20.50 19.19
C ILE A 470 2.46 21.93 19.39
N PHE A 471 1.21 22.17 19.00
CA PHE A 471 0.52 23.44 19.25
C PHE A 471 -0.84 23.21 19.92
N ASP A 472 -1.17 24.06 20.88
CA ASP A 472 -2.48 24.10 21.53
C ASP A 472 -3.38 25.12 20.82
N PHE A 473 -4.69 24.86 20.75
CA PHE A 473 -5.68 25.81 20.26
C PHE A 473 -7.07 25.59 20.87
N TYR A 474 -7.92 26.61 20.79
CA TYR A 474 -9.31 26.54 21.25
C TYR A 474 -10.26 26.50 20.05
N PRO A 475 -11.18 25.53 19.98
CA PRO A 475 -12.18 25.46 18.94
C PRO A 475 -13.22 26.59 19.07
N GLU A 476 -13.62 27.26 17.99
CA GLU A 476 -14.66 28.33 18.00
C GLU A 476 -16.10 27.81 18.25
N ASN A 477 -16.26 26.51 18.47
CA ASN A 477 -17.55 25.84 18.64
C ASN A 477 -18.15 25.96 20.06
N GLY A 478 -17.48 26.66 20.98
CA GLY A 478 -17.93 26.88 22.35
C GLY A 478 -17.61 25.76 23.33
N ASP A 479 -16.75 24.81 22.96
CA ASP A 479 -16.14 23.87 23.90
C ASP A 479 -15.01 24.58 24.67
N ASP A 480 -15.01 24.48 26.01
CA ASP A 480 -13.97 25.04 26.88
C ASP A 480 -12.68 24.19 26.91
N ASP A 481 -12.68 23.04 26.24
CA ASP A 481 -11.54 22.14 26.15
C ASP A 481 -10.56 22.60 25.07
N TYR A 482 -9.30 22.83 25.44
CA TYR A 482 -8.23 23.07 24.47
C TYR A 482 -7.85 21.77 23.76
N LEU A 483 -7.48 21.88 22.48
CA LEU A 483 -7.08 20.77 21.63
C LEU A 483 -5.62 20.95 21.19
N PHE A 484 -5.00 19.85 20.77
CA PHE A 484 -3.61 19.83 20.30
C PHE A 484 -3.55 19.55 18.81
N VAL A 485 -2.57 20.11 18.12
CA VAL A 485 -2.21 19.71 16.75
C VAL A 485 -0.73 19.34 16.72
N HIS A 486 -0.47 18.11 16.30
CA HIS A 486 0.88 17.55 16.14
C HIS A 486 1.24 17.58 14.66
N VAL A 487 2.38 18.16 14.31
CA VAL A 487 2.83 18.27 12.91
C VAL A 487 4.30 17.89 12.77
N LEU A 488 4.58 17.03 11.79
CA LEU A 488 5.95 16.68 11.40
C LEU A 488 6.53 17.77 10.50
N ALA A 489 7.61 18.41 10.93
CA ALA A 489 8.21 19.54 10.24
C ALA A 489 9.72 19.65 10.48
N THR A 490 10.42 20.34 9.57
CA THR A 490 11.87 20.56 9.70
C THR A 490 12.22 21.77 10.57
N ASN A 491 11.29 22.71 10.73
CA ASN A 491 11.46 23.94 11.50
C ASN A 491 10.08 24.49 11.94
N ILE A 492 10.10 25.48 12.84
CA ILE A 492 8.88 26.03 13.45
C ILE A 492 7.97 26.78 12.48
N ASP A 493 8.52 27.43 11.44
CA ASP A 493 7.71 28.18 10.48
C ASP A 493 6.91 27.22 9.59
N ASP A 494 7.57 26.19 9.06
CA ASP A 494 6.92 25.08 8.34
C ASP A 494 5.87 24.39 9.22
N ALA A 495 6.20 24.15 10.49
CA ALA A 495 5.28 23.58 11.47
C ALA A 495 4.03 24.44 11.66
N LEU A 496 4.20 25.75 11.87
CA LEU A 496 3.09 26.67 12.07
C LEU A 496 2.16 26.71 10.85
N THR A 497 2.72 26.75 9.63
CA THR A 497 1.93 26.72 8.39
C THR A 497 1.13 25.42 8.28
N LYS A 498 1.77 24.26 8.50
CA LYS A 498 1.10 22.96 8.47
C LYS A 498 0.01 22.84 9.53
N ALA A 499 0.27 23.32 10.75
CA ALA A 499 -0.67 23.30 11.85
C ALA A 499 -1.91 24.15 11.53
N LYS A 500 -1.73 25.40 11.06
CA LYS A 500 -2.83 26.26 10.62
C LYS A 500 -3.68 25.62 9.54
N LEU A 501 -3.05 25.05 8.52
CA LEU A 501 -3.74 24.36 7.43
C LEU A 501 -4.54 23.16 7.95
N SER A 502 -3.96 22.36 8.85
CA SER A 502 -4.65 21.22 9.45
C SER A 502 -5.91 21.63 10.20
N VAL A 503 -5.82 22.67 11.04
CA VAL A 503 -6.97 23.15 11.82
C VAL A 503 -8.01 23.81 10.91
N TYR A 504 -7.58 24.63 9.94
CA TYR A 504 -8.47 25.25 8.96
C TYR A 504 -9.26 24.20 8.16
N ASN A 505 -8.58 23.14 7.70
CA ASN A 505 -9.22 22.07 6.94
C ASN A 505 -10.25 21.27 7.75
N GLU A 506 -10.16 21.27 9.09
CA GLU A 506 -11.11 20.60 9.96
C GLU A 506 -12.26 21.51 10.40
N TYR A 507 -11.96 22.73 10.85
CA TYR A 507 -12.96 23.61 11.45
C TYR A 507 -13.39 24.79 10.58
N GLY A 508 -12.73 25.03 9.44
CA GLY A 508 -13.10 26.07 8.48
C GLY A 508 -12.69 27.50 8.86
N TYR A 509 -11.85 27.68 9.90
CA TYR A 509 -11.35 28.99 10.34
C TYR A 509 -9.85 28.95 10.66
N GLU A 510 -9.20 30.10 10.69
CA GLU A 510 -7.77 30.21 11.04
C GLU A 510 -7.62 30.30 12.56
N PRO A 511 -7.01 29.30 13.24
CA PRO A 511 -6.93 29.31 14.70
C PRO A 511 -5.82 30.23 15.22
N THR A 512 -5.99 30.64 16.49
CA THR A 512 -4.85 31.08 17.31
C THR A 512 -4.15 29.85 17.86
N LEU A 513 -2.93 29.60 17.40
CA LEU A 513 -2.09 28.47 17.84
C LEU A 513 -1.08 28.94 18.90
N ILE A 514 -0.93 28.16 19.97
CA ILE A 514 0.07 28.36 21.01
C ILE A 514 1.10 27.26 20.89
N PHE A 515 2.38 27.59 20.71
CA PHE A 515 3.43 26.57 20.63
C PHE A 515 3.72 25.95 22.00
N SER A 516 3.61 24.63 22.09
CA SER A 516 3.67 23.88 23.35
C SER A 516 4.99 23.13 23.51
N GLY A 517 5.64 22.76 22.39
CA GLY A 517 6.94 22.12 22.42
C GLY A 517 7.31 21.33 21.17
N LYS A 518 8.49 20.72 21.21
CA LYS A 518 8.96 19.74 20.22
C LYS A 518 9.10 18.38 20.88
N GLN A 519 8.70 17.33 20.19
CA GLN A 519 9.01 15.95 20.55
C GLN A 519 10.08 15.45 19.57
N PHE A 520 11.14 14.84 20.11
CA PHE A 520 12.16 14.21 19.29
C PHE A 520 11.52 13.04 18.54
N TYR A 521 11.54 13.14 17.22
CA TYR A 521 11.00 12.12 16.37
C TYR A 521 12.13 11.27 15.81
N HIS A 522 12.08 9.98 16.09
CA HIS A 522 12.83 9.00 15.35
C HIS A 522 11.85 7.93 14.87
N PRO A 523 11.66 7.78 13.56
CA PRO A 523 10.67 6.88 12.98
C PRO A 523 10.64 5.48 13.63
N LYS A 524 11.83 4.93 13.92
CA LYS A 524 12.05 3.59 14.47
C LYS A 524 11.60 3.36 15.91
N TYR A 525 11.39 4.42 16.69
CA TYR A 525 11.18 4.30 18.14
C TYR A 525 9.86 4.91 18.60
N PHE A 526 9.09 5.51 17.69
CA PHE A 526 7.82 6.13 18.09
C PHE A 526 6.78 5.13 18.63
N PHE A 527 6.91 3.84 18.31
CA PHE A 527 5.96 2.80 18.72
C PHE A 527 6.53 1.76 19.70
N SER A 528 7.82 1.83 20.07
CA SER A 528 8.45 0.84 20.96
C SER A 528 7.93 0.91 22.39
N GLU A 529 7.36 2.03 22.81
CA GLU A 529 6.85 2.24 24.16
C GLU A 529 5.60 1.41 24.50
N LEU A 530 4.80 1.05 23.49
CA LEU A 530 3.52 0.36 23.69
C LEU A 530 3.65 -1.17 23.80
N ALA A 531 4.85 -1.72 23.63
CA ALA A 531 5.11 -3.16 23.67
C ALA A 531 5.46 -3.70 25.08
N SER A 532 5.45 -2.86 26.13
CA SER A 532 5.99 -3.20 27.46
C SER A 532 4.96 -3.38 28.58
N GLU A 533 3.71 -3.75 28.26
CA GLU A 533 2.74 -4.21 29.27
C GLU A 533 2.34 -5.68 29.04
N THR A 534 3.32 -6.57 29.07
CA THR A 534 3.10 -7.99 29.37
C THR A 534 4.30 -8.57 30.12
N GLU A 535 4.28 -8.41 31.45
CA GLU A 535 4.86 -9.39 32.38
C GLU A 535 3.74 -10.09 33.16
#